data_AF-E3JAA1-F1
#
_entry.id   AF-E3JAA1-F1
#
_cell.length_a   1.000
_cell.length_b   1.000
_cell.length_c   1.000
_cell.angle_alpha   90.00
_cell.angle_beta   90.00
_cell.angle_gamma   90.00
#
_symmetry.space_group_name_H-M   'P 1'
#
loop_
_entity.id
_entity.type
_entity.pdbx_description
1 polymer ?
#
loop_
_entity_poly.entity_id
_entity_poly.type
_entity_poly.pdbx_seq_one_letter_code
_entity_poly.pdbx_strand_id
1 'polypeptide(L)'
;MPVGPSELAVRRCRAPVERQIVDLLVGCLVLHGPQSRYLFLGRLAGWSGTSIDVPDLPIGRQWLLALVDLYGRSAAGLAHLPDAARDLGVDEETATALAALVARWEACAAAPHQQAPHQQAPHQQGPHQQATAAWVPADHAARSGPWPAATAAARPRVAAEGPLTEEEVAALTSAFADQTAAGQLLSDAGLRAERQPSWRVNTAEEFWVEVAALVRDGILPDGRARILTAAASRLPDHPVLARDPGDRAARSAD
;
A
#
# COMPACT_ATOMS: atom_id res chain seq x y z
N MET A 1 12.42 26.98 -15.52
CA MET A 1 13.50 26.46 -16.39
C MET A 1 12.92 26.13 -17.76
N PRO A 2 13.63 26.38 -18.88
CA PRO A 2 13.23 25.84 -20.17
C PRO A 2 13.40 24.32 -20.20
N VAL A 3 12.44 23.60 -20.77
CA VAL A 3 12.46 22.14 -20.92
C VAL A 3 13.46 21.77 -22.01
N GLY A 4 14.39 20.85 -21.72
CA GLY A 4 15.42 20.44 -22.67
C GLY A 4 14.86 19.68 -23.88
N PRO A 5 15.49 19.76 -25.07
CA PRO A 5 14.98 19.07 -26.27
C PRO A 5 14.89 17.54 -26.08
N SER A 6 15.81 16.95 -25.32
CA SER A 6 15.77 15.53 -24.95
C SER A 6 14.55 15.18 -24.10
N GLU A 7 14.16 16.04 -23.16
CA GLU A 7 12.97 15.81 -22.32
C GLU A 7 11.68 15.91 -23.13
N LEU A 8 11.61 16.83 -24.11
CA LEU A 8 10.49 16.88 -25.07
C LEU A 8 10.41 15.63 -25.95
N ALA A 9 11.55 15.03 -26.32
CA ALA A 9 11.57 13.76 -27.05
C ALA A 9 11.08 12.58 -26.19
N VAL A 10 11.55 12.47 -24.94
CA VAL A 10 11.10 11.46 -23.98
C VAL A 10 9.60 11.58 -23.72
N ARG A 11 9.08 12.80 -23.47
CA ARG A 11 7.64 13.07 -23.30
C ARG A 11 6.82 12.65 -24.53
N ARG A 12 7.30 12.91 -25.76
CA ARG A 12 6.64 12.48 -27.00
C ARG A 12 6.62 10.95 -27.18
N CYS A 13 7.69 10.25 -26.77
CA CYS A 13 7.75 8.79 -26.78
C CYS A 13 6.80 8.17 -25.76
N ARG A 14 6.71 8.77 -24.56
CA ARG A 14 5.89 8.30 -23.43
C ARG A 14 4.38 8.53 -23.62
N ALA A 15 3.95 9.67 -24.17
CA ALA A 15 2.53 10.04 -24.32
C ALA A 15 1.59 8.98 -24.98
N PRO A 16 1.97 8.22 -26.04
CA PRO A 16 1.13 7.13 -26.55
C PRO A 16 1.08 5.91 -25.63
N VAL A 17 2.13 5.66 -24.85
CA VAL A 17 2.17 4.57 -23.85
C VAL A 17 1.33 4.92 -22.62
N GLU A 18 1.37 6.19 -22.20
CA GLU A 18 0.51 6.78 -21.15
C GLU A 18 -0.96 6.39 -21.34
N ARG A 19 -1.47 6.61 -22.55
CA ARG A 19 -2.87 6.37 -22.90
C ARG A 19 -3.20 4.89 -22.85
N GLN A 20 -2.30 4.03 -23.34
CA GLN A 20 -2.50 2.58 -23.29
C GLN A 20 -2.49 2.04 -21.86
N ILE A 21 -1.65 2.59 -20.97
CA ILE A 21 -1.67 2.26 -19.53
C ILE A 21 -3.00 2.71 -18.90
N VAL A 22 -3.42 3.95 -19.13
CA VAL A 22 -4.69 4.49 -18.61
C VAL A 22 -5.90 3.72 -19.14
N ASP A 23 -5.97 3.46 -20.44
CA ASP A 23 -7.12 2.80 -21.06
C ASP A 23 -7.21 1.31 -20.66
N LEU A 24 -6.08 0.66 -20.39
CA LEU A 24 -6.04 -0.68 -19.78
C LEU A 24 -6.54 -0.65 -18.33
N LEU A 25 -6.06 0.29 -17.51
CA LEU A 25 -6.48 0.46 -16.11
C LEU A 25 -7.97 0.91 -15.99
N VAL A 26 -8.51 1.59 -17.00
CA VAL A 26 -9.97 1.87 -17.11
C VAL A 26 -10.77 0.59 -17.39
N GLY A 27 -10.17 -0.44 -18.01
CA GLY A 27 -10.79 -1.77 -18.13
C GLY A 27 -10.89 -2.52 -16.79
N CYS A 28 -9.97 -2.26 -15.86
CA CYS A 28 -9.93 -2.91 -14.54
C CYS A 28 -11.08 -2.42 -13.64
N LEU A 29 -12.25 -3.07 -13.69
CA LEU A 29 -13.42 -2.74 -12.85
C LEU A 29 -13.08 -2.64 -11.35
N VAL A 30 -12.15 -3.46 -10.87
CA VAL A 30 -11.68 -3.41 -9.47
C VAL A 30 -11.13 -2.03 -9.07
N LEU A 31 -10.55 -1.25 -9.99
CA LEU A 31 -10.00 0.09 -9.76
C LEU A 31 -11.04 1.22 -9.87
N HIS A 32 -12.30 0.93 -10.23
CA HIS A 32 -13.32 1.97 -10.42
C HIS A 32 -13.77 2.59 -9.10
N GLY A 33 -13.89 1.77 -8.05
CA GLY A 33 -14.34 2.18 -6.72
C GLY A 33 -13.34 3.11 -6.00
N PRO A 34 -13.79 4.16 -5.29
CA PRO A 34 -12.89 5.07 -4.56
C PRO A 34 -11.99 4.34 -3.56
N GLN A 35 -12.53 3.40 -2.77
CA GLN A 35 -11.75 2.60 -1.82
C GLN A 35 -10.59 1.86 -2.50
N SER A 36 -10.84 1.22 -3.65
CA SER A 36 -9.83 0.51 -4.43
C SER A 36 -8.73 1.43 -4.94
N ARG A 37 -9.05 2.68 -5.30
CA ARG A 37 -8.07 3.70 -5.71
C ARG A 37 -7.14 4.08 -4.55
N TYR A 38 -7.69 4.27 -3.35
CA TYR A 38 -6.91 4.52 -2.13
C TYR A 38 -6.04 3.31 -1.76
N LEU A 39 -6.56 2.08 -1.90
CA LEU A 39 -5.77 0.85 -1.70
C LEU A 39 -4.65 0.73 -2.76
N PHE A 40 -4.91 1.06 -4.03
CA PHE A 40 -3.92 1.05 -5.11
C PHE A 40 -2.77 2.03 -4.84
N LEU A 41 -3.08 3.26 -4.38
CA LEU A 41 -2.07 4.21 -3.90
C LEU A 41 -1.28 3.67 -2.70
N GLY A 42 -1.96 3.01 -1.75
CA GLY A 42 -1.31 2.37 -0.60
C GLY A 42 -0.33 1.27 -0.99
N ARG A 43 -0.70 0.43 -1.98
CA ARG A 43 0.19 -0.60 -2.55
C ARG A 43 1.34 0.02 -3.34
N LEU A 44 1.07 0.98 -4.23
CA LEU A 44 2.10 1.71 -4.97
C LEU A 44 3.12 2.38 -4.04
N ALA A 45 2.67 3.06 -2.98
CA ALA A 45 3.55 3.69 -1.99
C ALA A 45 4.35 2.67 -1.17
N GLY A 46 3.77 1.50 -0.85
CA GLY A 46 4.46 0.40 -0.20
C GLY A 46 5.56 -0.22 -1.05
N TRP A 47 5.29 -0.47 -2.33
CA TRP A 47 6.27 -1.06 -3.27
C TRP A 47 7.35 -0.08 -3.72
N SER A 48 7.01 1.20 -3.93
CA SER A 48 7.95 2.24 -4.41
C SER A 48 8.68 3.01 -3.30
N GLY A 49 8.30 2.80 -2.03
CA GLY A 49 8.72 3.62 -0.89
C GLY A 49 8.31 5.10 -0.99
N THR A 50 7.53 5.48 -2.00
CA THR A 50 7.24 6.87 -2.36
C THR A 50 5.74 7.13 -2.28
N SER A 51 5.31 7.87 -1.25
CA SER A 51 3.92 8.35 -1.19
C SER A 51 3.75 9.56 -2.11
N ILE A 52 2.78 9.49 -3.02
CA ILE A 52 2.42 10.56 -3.95
C ILE A 52 0.94 10.90 -3.76
N ASP A 53 0.66 12.15 -3.44
CA ASP A 53 -0.69 12.68 -3.39
C ASP A 53 -1.27 12.82 -4.81
N VAL A 54 -2.33 12.07 -5.10
CA VAL A 54 -3.04 12.08 -6.39
C VAL A 54 -4.43 12.65 -6.15
N PRO A 55 -4.81 13.77 -6.79
CA PRO A 55 -6.06 14.46 -6.50
C PRO A 55 -7.28 13.55 -6.74
N ASP A 56 -8.24 13.56 -5.82
CA ASP A 56 -9.47 12.75 -5.93
C ASP A 56 -10.40 13.31 -7.01
N LEU A 57 -10.15 12.89 -8.25
CA LEU A 57 -10.93 13.26 -9.43
C LEU A 57 -12.10 12.27 -9.61
N PRO A 58 -13.35 12.75 -9.70
CA PRO A 58 -14.52 11.88 -9.67
C PRO A 58 -14.58 10.92 -10.87
N ILE A 59 -14.08 11.34 -12.03
CA ILE A 59 -14.00 10.52 -13.23
C ILE A 59 -12.74 9.63 -13.16
N GLY A 60 -12.92 8.31 -13.04
CA GLY A 60 -11.81 7.36 -12.87
C GLY A 60 -10.71 7.47 -13.92
N ARG A 61 -11.04 7.74 -15.19
CA ARG A 61 -10.04 7.97 -16.25
C ARG A 61 -9.20 9.25 -16.03
N GLN A 62 -9.77 10.29 -15.41
CA GLN A 62 -9.01 11.50 -15.07
C GLN A 62 -8.09 11.25 -13.87
N TRP A 63 -8.57 10.50 -12.87
CA TRP A 63 -7.74 10.07 -11.74
C TRP A 63 -6.55 9.20 -12.18
N LEU A 64 -6.78 8.23 -13.07
CA LEU A 64 -5.72 7.40 -13.65
C LEU A 64 -4.71 8.20 -14.47
N LEU A 65 -5.14 9.20 -15.24
CA LEU A 65 -4.22 10.14 -15.92
C LEU A 65 -3.34 10.90 -14.92
N ALA A 66 -3.93 11.44 -13.85
CA ALA A 66 -3.19 12.15 -12.82
C ALA A 66 -2.18 11.24 -12.10
N LEU A 67 -2.56 10.00 -11.78
CA LEU A 67 -1.67 8.99 -11.19
C LEU A 67 -0.46 8.70 -12.09
N VAL A 68 -0.70 8.39 -13.37
CA VAL A 68 0.35 8.00 -14.32
C VAL A 68 1.30 9.18 -14.62
N ASP A 69 0.80 10.40 -14.76
CA ASP A 69 1.63 11.60 -14.93
C ASP A 69 2.45 11.94 -13.65
N LEU A 70 1.87 11.81 -12.46
CA LEU A 70 2.59 12.08 -11.21
C LEU A 70 3.68 11.04 -10.92
N TYR A 71 3.37 9.74 -10.98
CA TYR A 71 4.38 8.68 -10.82
C TYR A 71 5.41 8.69 -11.97
N GLY A 72 4.98 8.96 -13.20
CA GLY A 72 5.83 9.08 -14.39
C GLY A 72 6.80 10.27 -14.35
N ARG A 73 6.56 11.25 -13.46
CA ARG A 73 7.47 12.36 -13.11
C ARG A 73 8.28 12.11 -11.83
N SER A 74 8.03 11.02 -11.11
CA SER A 74 8.75 10.65 -9.88
C SER A 74 10.05 9.87 -10.18
N ALA A 75 10.94 9.79 -9.20
CA ALA A 75 12.15 8.97 -9.30
C ALA A 75 11.87 7.45 -9.24
N ALA A 76 10.69 7.03 -8.78
CA ALA A 76 10.28 5.62 -8.75
C ALA A 76 9.69 5.14 -10.10
N GLY A 77 9.37 6.07 -11.01
CA GLY A 77 8.76 5.76 -12.30
C GLY A 77 7.41 5.05 -12.16
N LEU A 78 7.11 4.16 -13.12
CA LEU A 78 5.89 3.32 -13.12
C LEU A 78 6.19 1.84 -12.79
N ALA A 79 7.42 1.50 -12.41
CA ALA A 79 7.91 0.12 -12.33
C ALA A 79 7.03 -0.82 -11.46
N HIS A 80 6.54 -0.32 -10.33
CA HIS A 80 5.75 -1.08 -9.34
C HIS A 80 4.25 -1.15 -9.63
N LEU A 81 3.79 -0.48 -10.69
CA LEU A 81 2.37 -0.36 -11.03
C LEU A 81 1.69 -1.70 -11.39
N PRO A 82 2.36 -2.68 -12.04
CA PRO A 82 1.78 -4.02 -12.26
C PRO A 82 1.61 -4.81 -10.95
N ASP A 83 2.56 -4.72 -10.02
CA ASP A 83 2.54 -5.49 -8.78
C ASP A 83 1.49 -4.96 -7.80
N ALA A 84 1.34 -3.64 -7.72
CA ALA A 84 0.23 -3.00 -7.03
C ALA A 84 -1.15 -3.34 -7.63
N ALA A 85 -1.23 -3.75 -8.91
CA ALA A 85 -2.46 -4.21 -9.54
C ALA A 85 -2.75 -5.68 -9.20
N ARG A 86 -1.74 -6.56 -9.22
CA ARG A 86 -1.85 -7.95 -8.75
C ARG A 86 -2.30 -8.03 -7.29
N ASP A 87 -1.75 -7.16 -6.44
CA ASP A 87 -2.13 -7.04 -5.02
C ASP A 87 -3.62 -6.69 -4.78
N LEU A 88 -4.33 -6.22 -5.81
CA LEU A 88 -5.77 -5.95 -5.79
C LEU A 88 -6.61 -6.99 -6.54
N GLY A 89 -6.02 -8.07 -7.04
CA GLY A 89 -6.73 -9.09 -7.81
C GLY A 89 -7.07 -8.68 -9.24
N VAL A 90 -6.29 -7.77 -9.85
CA VAL A 90 -6.26 -7.68 -11.33
C VAL A 90 -5.69 -8.99 -11.88
N ASP A 91 -6.29 -9.49 -12.95
CA ASP A 91 -5.91 -10.77 -13.57
C ASP A 91 -4.50 -10.72 -14.19
N GLU A 92 -3.87 -11.89 -14.34
CA GLU A 92 -2.47 -11.99 -14.74
C GLU A 92 -2.24 -11.65 -16.23
N GLU A 93 -3.26 -11.74 -17.09
CA GLU A 93 -3.17 -11.30 -18.49
C GLU A 93 -3.08 -9.76 -18.55
N THR A 94 -4.00 -9.08 -17.86
CA THR A 94 -4.00 -7.63 -17.68
C THR A 94 -2.72 -7.16 -16.98
N ALA A 95 -2.28 -7.83 -15.90
CA ALA A 95 -1.05 -7.48 -15.19
C ALA A 95 0.22 -7.68 -16.06
N THR A 96 0.25 -8.71 -16.91
CA THR A 96 1.33 -8.94 -17.88
C THR A 96 1.35 -7.86 -18.97
N ALA A 97 0.18 -7.52 -19.53
CA ALA A 97 0.05 -6.43 -20.51
C ALA A 97 0.48 -5.08 -19.91
N LEU A 98 0.08 -4.81 -18.67
CA LEU A 98 0.45 -3.62 -17.90
C LEU A 98 1.97 -3.53 -17.67
N ALA A 99 2.61 -4.65 -17.29
CA ALA A 99 4.07 -4.74 -17.15
C ALA A 99 4.81 -4.49 -18.48
N ALA A 100 4.31 -5.02 -19.60
CA ALA A 100 4.88 -4.78 -20.93
C ALA A 100 4.78 -3.30 -21.35
N LEU A 101 3.68 -2.62 -21.01
CA LEU A 101 3.52 -1.18 -21.24
C LEU A 101 4.46 -0.35 -20.36
N VAL A 102 4.60 -0.69 -19.08
CA VAL A 102 5.52 -0.03 -18.14
C VAL A 102 6.99 -0.20 -18.57
N ALA A 103 7.42 -1.39 -18.95
CA ALA A 103 8.77 -1.62 -19.48
C ALA A 103 9.06 -0.76 -20.72
N ARG A 104 8.07 -0.60 -21.61
CA ARG A 104 8.17 0.25 -22.80
C ARG A 104 8.15 1.76 -22.48
N TRP A 105 7.52 2.17 -21.39
CA TRP A 105 7.53 3.54 -20.87
C TRP A 105 8.90 3.94 -20.29
N GLU A 106 9.57 3.04 -19.58
CA GLU A 106 10.93 3.29 -19.08
C GLU A 106 11.97 3.19 -20.19
N ALA A 107 11.79 2.32 -21.18
CA ALA A 107 12.61 2.28 -22.39
C ALA A 107 12.66 3.63 -23.14
N CYS A 108 11.57 4.40 -23.15
CA CYS A 108 11.53 5.75 -23.72
C CYS A 108 12.47 6.76 -23.02
N ALA A 109 12.84 6.53 -21.75
CA ALA A 109 13.79 7.36 -21.02
C ALA A 109 15.21 6.76 -21.02
N ALA A 110 15.33 5.43 -21.05
CA ALA A 110 16.60 4.73 -21.15
C ALA A 110 17.25 4.82 -22.55
N ALA A 111 16.50 5.20 -23.59
CA ALA A 111 17.00 5.34 -24.95
C ALA A 111 18.14 6.38 -25.05
N PRO A 112 19.41 5.97 -25.26
CA PRO A 112 20.47 6.91 -25.57
C PRO A 112 20.18 7.54 -26.94
N HIS A 113 20.79 8.69 -27.20
CA HIS A 113 20.42 9.52 -28.32
C HIS A 113 20.86 8.89 -29.65
N GLN A 114 19.99 8.08 -30.27
CA GLN A 114 20.14 7.68 -31.66
C GLN A 114 19.89 8.91 -32.56
N GLN A 115 20.92 9.75 -32.62
CA GLN A 115 21.13 10.69 -33.70
C GLN A 115 21.09 9.92 -35.02
N ALA A 116 20.64 10.57 -36.09
CA ALA A 116 20.39 9.92 -37.38
C ALA A 116 21.62 9.13 -37.88
N PRO A 117 21.42 8.01 -38.60
CA PRO A 117 22.51 7.15 -39.08
C PRO A 117 23.31 7.83 -40.21
N HIS A 118 24.18 8.75 -39.82
CA HIS A 118 25.23 9.28 -40.67
C HIS A 118 26.42 8.32 -40.66
N GLN A 119 26.86 7.92 -41.86
CA GLN A 119 27.80 6.82 -42.05
C GLN A 119 29.19 7.18 -41.53
N GLN A 120 29.75 6.36 -40.64
CA GLN A 120 31.19 6.28 -40.43
C GLN A 120 31.65 4.82 -40.48
N ALA A 121 32.54 4.54 -41.44
CA ALA A 121 33.20 3.27 -41.66
C ALA A 121 34.70 3.40 -41.24
N PRO A 122 35.59 2.40 -41.39
CA PRO A 122 36.16 1.78 -40.20
C PRO A 122 37.70 1.89 -40.10
N HIS A 123 38.18 2.56 -39.05
CA HIS A 123 39.61 2.70 -38.74
C HIS A 123 39.82 2.73 -37.21
N GLN A 124 40.82 2.10 -36.59
CA GLN A 124 41.56 0.86 -36.88
C GLN A 124 41.88 0.20 -35.52
N GLN A 125 42.17 -1.11 -35.49
CA GLN A 125 42.61 -1.80 -34.28
C GLN A 125 44.14 -1.70 -34.10
N GLY A 126 44.60 -1.45 -32.88
CA GLY A 126 46.02 -1.49 -32.49
C GLY A 126 46.17 -2.09 -31.07
N PRO A 127 46.99 -3.14 -30.85
CA PRO A 127 47.07 -3.83 -29.57
C PRO A 127 48.24 -3.37 -28.68
N HIS A 128 48.09 -3.52 -27.36
CA HIS A 128 49.07 -3.97 -26.32
C HIS A 128 48.41 -3.74 -24.94
N GLN A 129 48.26 -4.70 -24.01
CA GLN A 129 49.27 -5.47 -23.22
C GLN A 129 50.01 -4.54 -22.21
N GLN A 130 50.16 -4.85 -20.90
CA GLN A 130 49.74 -6.01 -20.08
C GLN A 130 49.94 -5.74 -18.56
N ALA A 131 49.20 -6.44 -17.67
CA ALA A 131 49.46 -6.68 -16.22
C ALA A 131 49.54 -5.43 -15.27
N THR A 132 49.46 -5.50 -13.93
CA THR A 132 49.43 -6.56 -12.88
C THR A 132 48.26 -6.31 -11.89
N ALA A 133 47.46 -7.28 -11.41
CA ALA A 133 47.68 -8.41 -10.50
C ALA A 133 47.81 -8.05 -8.98
N ALA A 134 46.74 -8.28 -8.18
CA ALA A 134 46.78 -8.47 -6.71
C ALA A 134 45.45 -9.04 -6.13
N TRP A 135 45.53 -9.77 -5.00
CA TRP A 135 44.45 -10.50 -4.28
C TRP A 135 44.95 -10.82 -2.85
N VAL A 136 44.20 -11.17 -1.79
CA VAL A 136 42.77 -11.55 -1.63
C VAL A 136 42.08 -10.58 -0.58
N PRO A 137 41.37 -10.91 0.54
CA PRO A 137 40.63 -9.89 1.33
C PRO A 137 40.93 -9.81 2.85
N ALA A 138 40.24 -8.89 3.54
CA ALA A 138 39.75 -9.02 4.93
C ALA A 138 38.31 -8.45 4.93
N ASP A 139 37.27 -9.21 5.26
CA ASP A 139 36.80 -9.58 6.61
C ASP A 139 36.63 -8.38 7.56
N HIS A 140 35.38 -8.13 7.94
CA HIS A 140 35.03 -7.29 9.07
C HIS A 140 33.72 -7.74 9.76
N ALA A 141 33.59 -9.04 10.03
CA ALA A 141 32.48 -9.55 10.85
C ALA A 141 32.66 -9.13 12.34
N ALA A 142 32.02 -8.04 12.77
CA ALA A 142 32.13 -7.59 14.16
C ALA A 142 30.87 -6.90 14.74
N ARG A 143 30.31 -7.55 15.77
CA ARG A 143 29.45 -6.97 16.84
C ARG A 143 28.01 -6.59 16.49
N SER A 144 27.19 -7.62 16.40
CA SER A 144 25.92 -7.61 17.18
C SER A 144 26.24 -7.35 18.66
N GLY A 145 25.44 -6.51 19.33
CA GLY A 145 25.51 -6.23 20.77
C GLY A 145 24.10 -5.97 21.32
N PRO A 146 23.78 -6.38 22.56
CA PRO A 146 22.40 -6.52 23.00
C PRO A 146 21.74 -5.19 23.38
N TRP A 147 20.47 -5.04 23.03
CA TRP A 147 19.57 -4.09 23.70
C TRP A 147 19.28 -4.60 25.13
N PRO A 148 19.30 -3.75 26.17
CA PRO A 148 19.12 -4.20 27.55
C PRO A 148 17.69 -4.68 27.82
N ALA A 149 17.57 -5.80 28.53
CA ALA A 149 16.27 -6.29 29.00
C ALA A 149 15.79 -5.43 30.19
N ALA A 150 14.69 -4.69 29.99
CA ALA A 150 13.87 -4.20 31.08
C ALA A 150 12.87 -5.30 31.50
N THR A 151 12.67 -5.48 32.81
CA THR A 151 12.10 -6.70 33.38
C THR A 151 10.59 -6.83 33.13
N ALA A 152 10.12 -8.08 32.97
CA ALA A 152 8.72 -8.38 32.70
C ALA A 152 7.81 -8.19 33.94
N ALA A 153 6.60 -7.69 33.70
CA ALA A 153 5.44 -7.85 34.55
C ALA A 153 4.23 -8.23 33.67
N ALA A 154 3.45 -9.22 34.10
CA ALA A 154 2.13 -9.63 33.57
C ALA A 154 1.97 -9.71 32.02
N ARG A 155 2.36 -10.84 31.42
CA ARG A 155 1.81 -11.29 30.12
C ARG A 155 0.62 -12.26 30.33
N PRO A 156 -0.60 -11.90 29.93
CA PRO A 156 -1.55 -12.82 29.29
C PRO A 156 -1.30 -12.75 27.76
N ARG A 157 -0.52 -13.65 27.16
CA ARG A 157 -0.87 -15.06 26.82
C ARG A 157 -1.96 -15.19 25.73
N VAL A 158 -1.67 -14.68 24.52
CA VAL A 158 -2.01 -15.28 23.21
C VAL A 158 -3.45 -15.85 23.09
N ALA A 159 -4.46 -15.11 23.56
CA ALA A 159 -5.86 -15.55 23.58
C ALA A 159 -6.86 -14.47 23.09
N ALA A 160 -6.37 -13.28 22.76
CA ALA A 160 -7.15 -12.18 22.19
C ALA A 160 -6.87 -11.95 20.70
N GLU A 161 -5.99 -12.75 20.10
CA GLU A 161 -5.61 -12.74 18.68
C GLU A 161 -6.73 -13.35 17.83
N GLY A 162 -7.78 -12.56 17.57
CA GLY A 162 -8.92 -12.97 16.75
C GLY A 162 -9.82 -11.80 16.33
N PRO A 163 -10.73 -12.01 15.37
CA PRO A 163 -11.74 -11.02 14.97
C PRO A 163 -12.69 -10.70 16.12
N LEU A 164 -13.33 -9.53 16.07
CA LEU A 164 -14.47 -9.20 16.94
C LEU A 164 -15.56 -10.28 16.78
N THR A 165 -16.13 -10.74 17.89
CA THR A 165 -17.23 -11.73 17.86
C THR A 165 -18.57 -11.08 17.53
N GLU A 166 -19.58 -11.87 17.15
CA GLU A 166 -20.94 -11.36 16.89
C GLU A 166 -21.56 -10.68 18.13
N GLU A 167 -21.33 -11.22 19.34
CA GLU A 167 -21.73 -10.57 20.61
C GLU A 167 -21.06 -9.19 20.77
N GLU A 168 -19.79 -9.06 20.38
CA GLU A 168 -19.02 -7.81 20.47
C GLU A 168 -19.43 -6.81 19.39
N VAL A 169 -19.71 -7.24 18.17
CA VAL A 169 -20.25 -6.41 17.08
C VAL A 169 -21.63 -5.89 17.43
N ALA A 170 -22.54 -6.72 17.97
CA ALA A 170 -23.85 -6.29 18.43
C ALA A 170 -23.77 -5.29 19.60
N ALA A 171 -22.87 -5.54 20.55
CA ALA A 171 -22.62 -4.62 21.67
C ALA A 171 -22.07 -3.27 21.20
N LEU A 172 -21.09 -3.25 20.28
CA LEU A 172 -20.55 -2.03 19.70
C LEU A 172 -21.60 -1.29 18.86
N THR A 173 -22.45 -2.01 18.12
CA THR A 173 -23.57 -1.44 17.36
C THR A 173 -24.59 -0.74 18.26
N SER A 174 -24.96 -1.35 19.39
CA SER A 174 -25.91 -0.76 20.33
C SER A 174 -25.31 0.44 21.08
N ALA A 175 -24.04 0.36 21.48
CA ALA A 175 -23.36 1.38 22.27
C ALA A 175 -22.82 2.57 21.46
N PHE A 176 -22.43 2.34 20.19
CA PHE A 176 -21.77 3.30 19.31
C PHE A 176 -22.47 3.32 17.94
N ALA A 177 -23.78 3.59 17.97
CA ALA A 177 -24.65 3.68 16.79
C ALA A 177 -24.48 4.99 15.98
N ASP A 178 -23.66 5.94 16.45
CA ASP A 178 -23.39 7.23 15.81
C ASP A 178 -21.99 7.29 15.20
N GLN A 179 -21.88 7.94 14.03
CA GLN A 179 -20.63 8.09 13.28
C GLN A 179 -19.52 8.76 14.08
N THR A 180 -19.87 9.80 14.85
CA THR A 180 -18.89 10.58 15.63
C THR A 180 -18.41 9.75 16.82
N ALA A 181 -19.32 9.11 17.54
CA ALA A 181 -19.01 8.25 18.67
C ALA A 181 -18.13 7.04 18.27
N ALA A 182 -18.46 6.38 17.15
CA ALA A 182 -17.72 5.25 16.62
C ALA A 182 -16.35 5.65 16.06
N GLY A 183 -16.27 6.72 15.25
CA GLY A 183 -15.01 7.20 14.68
C GLY A 183 -14.03 7.71 15.74
N GLN A 184 -14.52 8.30 16.83
CA GLN A 184 -13.71 8.60 18.00
C GLN A 184 -13.22 7.33 18.72
N LEU A 185 -14.08 6.34 18.97
CA LEU A 185 -13.70 5.08 19.59
C LEU A 185 -12.60 4.34 18.80
N LEU A 186 -12.72 4.31 17.48
CA LEU A 186 -11.69 3.74 16.59
C LEU A 186 -10.39 4.55 16.64
N SER A 187 -10.47 5.88 16.75
CA SER A 187 -9.30 6.76 16.92
C SER A 187 -8.57 6.49 18.24
N ASP A 188 -9.31 6.35 19.34
CA ASP A 188 -8.78 5.99 20.67
C ASP A 188 -8.12 4.59 20.66
N ALA A 189 -8.74 3.64 19.96
CA ALA A 189 -8.15 2.31 19.73
C ALA A 189 -6.88 2.39 18.86
N GLY A 190 -6.63 3.49 18.15
CA GLY A 190 -5.46 3.76 17.31
C GLY A 190 -5.65 3.43 15.83
N LEU A 191 -6.87 3.13 15.38
CA LEU A 191 -7.22 3.10 13.97
C LEU A 191 -7.47 4.54 13.49
N ARG A 192 -6.45 5.12 12.83
CA ARG A 192 -6.53 6.49 12.29
C ARG A 192 -7.74 6.66 11.35
N ALA A 193 -8.28 7.88 11.30
CA ALA A 193 -9.45 8.22 10.48
C ALA A 193 -9.31 7.80 9.01
N GLU A 194 -8.12 7.91 8.42
CA GLU A 194 -7.84 7.50 7.03
C GLU A 194 -7.89 5.98 6.79
N ARG A 195 -8.02 5.17 7.85
CA ARG A 195 -8.13 3.70 7.83
C ARG A 195 -9.44 3.18 8.44
N GLN A 196 -10.34 4.07 8.85
CA GLN A 196 -11.66 3.67 9.33
C GLN A 196 -12.57 3.35 8.14
N PRO A 197 -13.51 2.38 8.27
CA PRO A 197 -14.51 2.15 7.23
C PRO A 197 -15.37 3.40 7.02
N SER A 198 -15.90 3.56 5.81
CA SER A 198 -16.72 4.74 5.51
C SER A 198 -18.15 4.54 6.01
N TRP A 199 -18.70 5.52 6.72
CA TRP A 199 -20.11 5.54 7.20
C TRP A 199 -21.12 5.76 6.04
N ARG A 200 -20.94 5.05 4.93
CA ARG A 200 -21.82 4.98 3.76
C ARG A 200 -22.60 3.66 3.68
N VAL A 201 -22.25 2.70 4.53
CA VAL A 201 -23.15 1.64 4.96
C VAL A 201 -24.36 2.26 5.68
N ASN A 202 -25.54 1.65 5.52
CA ASN A 202 -26.82 2.24 5.90
C ASN A 202 -27.16 2.05 7.38
N THR A 203 -26.45 1.15 8.08
CA THR A 203 -26.63 0.87 9.50
C THR A 203 -25.30 0.84 10.25
N ALA A 204 -25.35 1.06 11.56
CA ALA A 204 -24.19 0.88 12.43
C ALA A 204 -23.74 -0.60 12.51
N GLU A 205 -24.66 -1.55 12.28
CA GLU A 205 -24.35 -2.99 12.28
C GLU A 205 -23.42 -3.34 11.11
N GLU A 206 -23.77 -2.92 9.89
CA GLU A 206 -22.93 -3.04 8.70
C GLU A 206 -21.54 -2.42 8.92
N PHE A 207 -21.46 -1.26 9.59
CA PHE A 207 -20.21 -0.59 9.93
C PHE A 207 -19.34 -1.42 10.88
N TRP A 208 -19.91 -1.95 11.97
CA TRP A 208 -19.13 -2.75 12.92
C TRP A 208 -18.75 -4.13 12.37
N VAL A 209 -19.48 -4.66 11.38
CA VAL A 209 -19.05 -5.81 10.57
C VAL A 209 -17.87 -5.46 9.66
N GLU A 210 -17.86 -4.29 9.00
CA GLU A 210 -16.67 -3.83 8.25
C GLU A 210 -15.45 -3.63 9.17
N VAL A 211 -15.63 -3.07 10.37
CA VAL A 211 -14.56 -2.96 11.38
C VAL A 211 -14.05 -4.36 11.79
N ALA A 212 -14.94 -5.33 12.02
CA ALA A 212 -14.55 -6.69 12.37
C ALA A 212 -13.72 -7.37 11.26
N ALA A 213 -14.09 -7.17 9.99
CA ALA A 213 -13.30 -7.62 8.85
C ALA A 213 -11.93 -6.94 8.78
N LEU A 214 -11.87 -5.61 8.90
CA LEU A 214 -10.61 -4.85 8.88
C LEU A 214 -9.64 -5.25 10.01
N VAL A 215 -10.18 -5.57 11.20
CA VAL A 215 -9.40 -6.08 12.34
C VAL A 215 -8.90 -7.50 12.09
N ARG A 216 -9.74 -8.39 11.55
CA ARG A 216 -9.36 -9.75 11.13
C ARG A 216 -8.23 -9.73 10.10
N ASP A 217 -8.33 -8.81 9.15
CA ASP A 217 -7.41 -8.66 8.02
C ASP A 217 -6.13 -7.87 8.42
N GLY A 218 -5.95 -7.60 9.72
CA GLY A 218 -4.68 -7.17 10.32
C GLY A 218 -4.37 -5.67 10.24
N ILE A 219 -5.33 -4.81 9.86
CA ILE A 219 -5.04 -3.37 9.66
C ILE A 219 -4.64 -2.63 10.95
N LEU A 220 -5.03 -3.19 12.09
CA LEU A 220 -4.71 -2.74 13.45
C LEU A 220 -4.18 -3.95 14.26
N PRO A 221 -2.87 -4.02 14.56
CA PRO A 221 -2.30 -5.01 15.47
C PRO A 221 -3.00 -4.95 16.84
N ASP A 222 -3.31 -6.13 17.40
CA ASP A 222 -4.13 -6.32 18.61
C ASP A 222 -5.53 -5.68 18.53
N GLY A 223 -6.06 -5.45 17.32
CA GLY A 223 -7.16 -4.53 17.07
C GLY A 223 -8.44 -4.82 17.86
N ARG A 224 -8.82 -6.09 18.02
CA ARG A 224 -9.94 -6.50 18.88
C ARG A 224 -9.73 -6.05 20.32
N ALA A 225 -8.59 -6.40 20.92
CA ALA A 225 -8.28 -6.02 22.31
C ALA A 225 -8.24 -4.49 22.47
N ARG A 226 -7.68 -3.77 21.50
CA ARG A 226 -7.57 -2.29 21.55
C ARG A 226 -8.93 -1.59 21.45
N ILE A 227 -9.80 -2.03 20.55
CA ILE A 227 -11.17 -1.51 20.42
C ILE A 227 -11.97 -1.78 21.69
N LEU A 228 -11.87 -3.00 22.24
CA LEU A 228 -12.57 -3.37 23.47
C LEU A 228 -12.07 -2.59 24.71
N THR A 229 -10.75 -2.37 24.85
CA THR A 229 -10.18 -1.54 25.92
C THR A 229 -10.63 -0.09 25.82
N ALA A 230 -10.66 0.49 24.62
CA ALA A 230 -11.17 1.85 24.40
C ALA A 230 -12.69 1.94 24.66
N ALA A 231 -13.45 0.91 24.28
CA ALA A 231 -14.89 0.85 24.53
C ALA A 231 -15.21 0.71 26.03
N ALA A 232 -14.49 -0.14 26.75
CA ALA A 232 -14.61 -0.29 28.21
C ALA A 232 -14.21 1.00 28.96
N SER A 233 -13.24 1.76 28.43
CA SER A 233 -12.82 3.05 28.98
C SER A 233 -13.88 4.15 28.80
N ARG A 234 -14.76 4.03 27.79
CA ARG A 234 -15.91 4.91 27.55
C ARG A 234 -17.20 4.43 28.24
N LEU A 235 -17.37 3.12 28.44
CA LEU A 235 -18.55 2.49 29.01
C LEU A 235 -18.17 1.35 29.99
N PRO A 236 -17.68 1.68 31.20
CA PRO A 236 -17.13 0.71 32.15
C PRO A 236 -18.17 -0.26 32.73
N ASP A 237 -19.45 0.11 32.75
CA ASP A 237 -20.53 -0.73 33.26
C ASP A 237 -21.15 -1.66 32.19
N HIS A 238 -20.71 -1.59 30.92
CA HIS A 238 -21.38 -2.31 29.83
C HIS A 238 -20.99 -3.80 29.80
N PRO A 239 -21.95 -4.74 29.99
CA PRO A 239 -21.68 -6.12 30.41
C PRO A 239 -20.99 -7.02 29.37
N VAL A 240 -20.89 -6.58 28.11
CA VAL A 240 -20.11 -7.24 27.05
C VAL A 240 -18.76 -6.54 26.82
N LEU A 241 -18.71 -5.21 26.94
CA LEU A 241 -17.54 -4.42 26.55
C LEU A 241 -16.49 -4.39 27.65
N ALA A 242 -16.92 -4.31 28.92
CA ALA A 242 -16.05 -4.24 30.09
C ALA A 242 -15.62 -5.61 30.67
N ARG A 243 -16.03 -6.74 30.08
CA ARG A 243 -15.52 -8.08 30.47
C ARG A 243 -14.01 -8.16 30.25
N ASP A 244 -13.28 -8.81 31.14
CA ASP A 244 -11.86 -9.12 30.89
C ASP A 244 -11.70 -9.97 29.61
N PRO A 245 -10.68 -9.75 28.76
CA PRO A 245 -10.45 -10.57 27.56
C PRO A 245 -10.30 -12.07 27.84
N GLY A 246 -9.75 -12.46 29.00
CA GLY A 246 -9.57 -13.87 29.39
C GLY A 246 -10.89 -14.60 29.62
N ASP A 247 -11.86 -13.93 30.24
CA ASP A 247 -13.20 -14.47 30.54
C ASP A 247 -14.09 -14.66 29.29
N ARG A 248 -13.65 -14.15 28.13
CA ARG A 248 -14.34 -14.33 26.84
C ARG A 248 -13.80 -15.52 26.06
N ALA A 249 -12.48 -15.64 25.96
CA ALA A 249 -11.84 -16.73 25.22
C ALA A 249 -12.24 -18.13 25.74
N ALA A 250 -12.50 -18.23 27.06
CA ALA A 250 -12.98 -19.47 27.70
C ALA A 250 -14.43 -19.88 27.34
N ARG A 251 -15.18 -19.09 26.56
CA ARG A 251 -16.58 -19.35 26.17
C ARG A 251 -16.84 -19.38 24.66
N SER A 252 -15.80 -19.25 23.84
CA SER A 252 -15.88 -19.37 22.37
C SER A 252 -15.29 -20.70 21.87
N ALA A 253 -15.24 -21.71 22.74
CA ALA A 253 -14.60 -23.01 22.52
C ALA A 253 -15.41 -24.20 23.09
N ASP A 254 -16.71 -23.96 23.32
CA ASP A 254 -17.76 -24.90 23.76
C ASP A 254 -18.91 -24.83 22.73
#